data_AF-A0A1I2ITC7-F1
#
_entry.id   AF-A0A1I2ITC7-F1
#
_cell.length_a   1.000
_cell.length_b   1.000
_cell.length_c   1.000
_cell.angle_alpha   90.00
_cell.angle_beta   90.00
_cell.angle_gamma   90.00
#
_symmetry.space_group_name_H-M   'P 1'
#
loop_
_entity.id
_entity.type
_entity.pdbx_description
1 polymer ?
#
loop_
_entity_poly.entity_id
_entity_poly.type
_entity_poly.pdbx_seq_one_letter_code
_entity_poly.pdbx_strand_id
1 'polypeptide(L)'
;MTEQRTASEPTSGHARRLVASEALKLSYTTTAWRALAVMGALLLVIASLVASSRASAAVHVGSGRGDAVDSVTSGLFLAQLPAGVLGVLTVAGEFSTGALRSSLLATPRRTHLLAAKTFVILVVVLVAAEAAAFAAFAVGGYELRNTVGEAGVGSIGVVRCVACSGLYLAAMALLGLAIGGICRSRTAGVIGLLIAVSVLPTFVNFLPPKADAQVTRYLPTELGMDMVRLGSDHGDFGPLPGALLLGCWIFLTMTAAAARLKSADV
;
A
#
# COMPACT_ATOMS: atom_id res chain seq x y z
N MET A 1 -45.94 21.05 -27.28
CA MET A 1 -46.59 20.33 -26.17
C MET A 1 -46.21 18.87 -26.33
N THR A 2 -45.21 18.41 -25.56
CA THR A 2 -45.28 17.49 -24.41
C THR A 2 -44.70 16.14 -24.87
N GLU A 3 -43.70 15.50 -24.27
CA GLU A 3 -43.15 15.56 -22.92
C GLU A 3 -41.65 15.26 -22.89
N GLN A 4 -41.01 15.79 -21.84
CA GLN A 4 -39.75 15.32 -21.29
C GLN A 4 -39.82 13.82 -20.94
N ARG A 5 -38.80 13.06 -21.33
CA ARG A 5 -38.44 11.81 -20.65
C ARG A 5 -36.96 11.84 -20.27
N THR A 6 -36.61 12.75 -19.36
CA THR A 6 -35.38 12.63 -18.57
C THR A 6 -35.57 11.48 -17.58
N ALA A 7 -35.40 10.25 -18.06
CA ALA A 7 -35.27 9.10 -17.19
C ALA A 7 -33.94 9.24 -16.44
N SER A 8 -34.00 9.74 -15.20
CA SER A 8 -32.91 9.64 -14.25
C SER A 8 -32.68 8.16 -13.94
N GLU A 9 -31.79 7.51 -14.71
CA GLU A 9 -31.29 6.18 -14.36
C GLU A 9 -30.63 6.23 -12.97
N PRO A 10 -30.81 5.18 -12.14
CA PRO A 10 -30.30 5.15 -10.79
C PRO A 10 -28.76 5.31 -10.80
N THR A 11 -28.28 6.27 -10.02
CA THR A 11 -26.86 6.64 -9.88
C THR A 11 -25.95 5.46 -9.53
N SER A 12 -26.50 4.39 -8.95
CA SER A 12 -25.79 3.14 -8.63
C SER A 12 -25.28 2.38 -9.85
N GLY A 13 -26.02 2.39 -10.97
CA GLY A 13 -25.63 1.72 -12.21
C GLY A 13 -24.38 2.35 -12.85
N HIS A 14 -24.30 3.68 -12.82
CA HIS A 14 -23.17 4.44 -13.34
C HIS A 14 -21.89 4.21 -12.53
N ALA A 15 -21.98 4.23 -11.19
CA ALA A 15 -20.84 3.95 -10.32
C ALA A 15 -20.29 2.52 -10.52
N ARG A 16 -21.17 1.53 -10.62
CA ARG A 16 -20.76 0.12 -10.85
C ARG A 16 -20.07 -0.07 -12.19
N ARG A 17 -20.58 0.53 -13.26
CA ARG A 17 -19.97 0.48 -14.60
C ARG A 17 -18.60 1.15 -14.62
N LEU A 18 -18.43 2.25 -13.89
CA LEU A 18 -17.16 2.96 -13.78
C LEU A 18 -16.10 2.11 -13.07
N VAL A 19 -16.45 1.51 -11.92
CA VAL A 19 -15.58 0.57 -11.20
C VAL A 19 -15.21 -0.63 -12.07
N ALA A 20 -16.19 -1.21 -12.79
CA ALA A 20 -15.94 -2.33 -13.71
C ALA A 20 -14.99 -1.95 -14.85
N SER A 21 -15.14 -0.74 -15.42
CA SER A 21 -14.25 -0.26 -16.48
C SER A 21 -12.80 -0.07 -16.00
N GLU A 22 -12.62 0.44 -14.78
CA GLU A 22 -11.30 0.62 -14.17
C GLU A 22 -10.65 -0.73 -13.81
N ALA A 23 -11.44 -1.70 -13.32
CA ALA A 23 -10.96 -3.06 -13.06
C ALA A 23 -10.49 -3.76 -14.33
N LEU A 24 -11.21 -3.59 -15.45
CA LEU A 24 -10.80 -4.14 -16.75
C LEU A 24 -9.48 -3.51 -17.22
N LYS A 25 -9.33 -2.18 -17.15
CA LYS A 25 -8.07 -1.50 -17.52
C LYS A 25 -6.86 -2.06 -16.77
N LEU A 26 -6.98 -2.26 -15.46
CA LEU A 26 -5.90 -2.85 -14.67
C LEU A 26 -5.62 -4.29 -15.07
N SER A 27 -6.67 -5.07 -15.33
CA SER A 27 -6.55 -6.48 -15.73
C SER A 27 -5.75 -6.64 -17.04
N TYR A 28 -5.92 -5.72 -17.99
CA TYR A 28 -5.18 -5.74 -19.27
C TYR A 28 -3.76 -5.16 -19.18
N THR A 29 -3.41 -4.46 -18.10
CA THR A 29 -2.10 -3.82 -17.97
C THR A 29 -1.09 -4.82 -17.39
N THR A 30 -0.26 -5.41 -18.24
CA THR A 30 0.77 -6.40 -17.82
C THR A 30 1.74 -5.85 -16.78
N THR A 31 2.02 -4.54 -16.81
CA THR A 31 2.84 -3.86 -15.81
C THR A 31 2.23 -3.93 -14.40
N ALA A 32 0.91 -3.91 -14.28
CA ALA A 32 0.23 -4.00 -13.00
C ALA A 32 0.45 -5.37 -12.35
N TRP A 33 0.24 -6.44 -13.12
CA TRP A 33 0.50 -7.80 -12.68
C TRP A 33 1.96 -8.06 -12.36
N ARG A 34 2.89 -7.52 -13.15
CA ARG A 34 4.34 -7.61 -12.87
C ARG A 34 4.69 -6.92 -11.55
N ALA A 35 4.13 -5.74 -11.26
CA ALA A 35 4.39 -5.05 -10.00
C ALA A 35 3.82 -5.83 -8.80
N LEU A 36 2.61 -6.38 -8.90
CA LEU A 36 2.02 -7.23 -7.86
C LEU A 36 2.83 -8.52 -7.65
N ALA A 37 3.31 -9.13 -8.74
CA ALA A 37 4.17 -10.32 -8.67
C ALA A 37 5.51 -10.01 -8.00
N VAL A 38 6.15 -8.88 -8.31
CA VAL A 38 7.39 -8.44 -7.65
C VAL A 38 7.14 -8.17 -6.17
N MET A 39 6.04 -7.50 -5.82
CA MET A 39 5.64 -7.26 -4.43
C MET A 39 5.49 -8.58 -3.65
N GLY A 40 4.73 -9.53 -4.20
CA GLY A 40 4.55 -10.84 -3.57
C GLY A 40 5.84 -11.66 -3.48
N ALA A 41 6.66 -11.64 -4.54
CA ALA A 41 7.95 -12.32 -4.56
C ALA A 41 8.91 -11.76 -3.52
N LEU A 42 8.97 -10.43 -3.34
CA LEU A 42 9.79 -9.81 -2.29
C LEU A 42 9.36 -10.27 -0.90
N LEU A 43 8.06 -10.28 -0.60
CA LEU A 43 7.56 -10.77 0.69
C LEU A 43 7.96 -12.23 0.93
N LEU A 44 7.77 -13.10 -0.06
CA LEU A 44 8.08 -14.53 0.06
C LEU A 44 9.59 -14.79 0.21
N VAL A 45 10.41 -14.15 -0.62
CA VAL A 45 11.87 -14.33 -0.60
C VAL A 45 12.46 -13.82 0.71
N ILE A 46 12.04 -12.65 1.18
CA ILE A 46 12.55 -12.08 2.43
C ILE A 46 12.06 -12.88 3.63
N ALA A 47 10.79 -13.28 3.67
CA ALA A 47 10.28 -14.13 4.75
C ALA A 47 11.04 -15.46 4.83
N SER A 48 11.33 -16.08 3.67
CA SER A 48 12.14 -17.32 3.60
C SER A 48 13.56 -17.07 4.10
N LEU A 49 14.23 -16.02 3.61
CA LEU A 49 15.60 -15.68 3.99
C LEU A 49 15.73 -15.41 5.50
N VAL A 50 14.83 -14.62 6.06
CA VAL A 50 14.81 -14.33 7.50
C VAL A 50 14.52 -15.62 8.27
N ALA A 51 13.54 -16.41 7.88
CA ALA A 51 13.23 -17.68 8.54
C ALA A 51 14.43 -18.64 8.53
N SER A 52 15.12 -18.82 7.40
CA SER A 52 16.33 -19.67 7.31
C SER A 52 17.48 -19.14 8.17
N SER A 53 17.70 -17.81 8.21
CA SER A 53 18.73 -17.21 9.07
C SER A 53 18.44 -17.43 10.56
N ARG A 54 17.18 -17.33 10.96
CA ARG A 54 16.73 -17.53 12.34
C ARG A 54 16.72 -18.99 12.74
N ALA A 55 16.32 -19.89 11.85
CA ALA A 55 16.44 -21.34 12.05
C ALA A 55 17.89 -21.75 12.32
N SER A 56 18.84 -21.14 11.60
CA SER A 56 20.29 -21.36 11.82
C SER A 56 20.78 -20.81 13.16
N ALA A 57 20.22 -19.68 13.62
CA ALA A 57 20.56 -19.04 14.89
C ALA A 57 19.85 -19.69 16.11
N ALA A 58 18.65 -20.23 15.92
CA ALA A 58 17.82 -20.89 16.94
C ALA A 58 18.47 -22.15 17.52
N VAL A 59 19.40 -22.76 16.78
CA VAL A 59 20.28 -23.83 17.28
C VAL A 59 21.13 -23.36 18.48
N HIS A 60 21.33 -22.05 18.66
CA HIS A 60 22.19 -21.48 19.70
C HIS A 60 21.45 -20.72 20.81
N VAL A 61 20.26 -20.16 20.54
CA VAL A 61 19.49 -19.36 21.51
C VAL A 61 17.99 -19.58 21.22
N GLY A 62 17.22 -20.08 22.19
CA GLY A 62 15.81 -20.42 22.00
C GLY A 62 15.00 -19.27 21.38
N SER A 63 14.22 -19.58 20.33
CA SER A 63 13.48 -18.59 19.54
C SER A 63 12.07 -18.37 20.07
N GLY A 64 11.58 -17.15 19.87
CA GLY A 64 10.32 -16.67 20.41
C GLY A 64 9.29 -16.36 19.33
N ARG A 65 8.06 -16.09 19.79
CA ARG A 65 6.88 -15.80 18.94
C ARG A 65 7.02 -14.53 18.09
N GLY A 66 7.98 -13.65 18.41
CA GLY A 66 8.32 -12.47 17.61
C GLY A 66 9.03 -12.80 16.29
N ASP A 67 9.77 -13.91 16.23
CA ASP A 67 10.66 -14.23 15.10
C ASP A 67 9.88 -14.50 13.79
N ALA A 68 8.68 -15.09 13.90
CA ALA A 68 7.81 -15.35 12.75
C ALA A 68 7.11 -14.09 12.22
N VAL A 69 6.89 -13.08 13.07
CA VAL A 69 6.30 -11.80 12.63
C VAL A 69 7.38 -10.89 12.06
N ASP A 70 8.59 -10.93 12.62
CA ASP A 70 9.74 -10.18 12.11
C ASP A 70 10.13 -10.58 10.67
N SER A 71 9.97 -11.86 10.31
CA SER A 71 10.24 -12.34 8.95
C SER A 71 9.29 -11.73 7.91
N VAL A 72 8.00 -11.57 8.26
CA VAL A 72 7.00 -10.88 7.42
C VAL A 72 7.23 -9.36 7.42
N THR A 73 7.52 -8.80 8.60
CA THR A 73 7.67 -7.36 8.81
C THR A 73 8.91 -6.79 8.11
N SER A 74 9.99 -7.57 8.01
CA SER A 74 11.19 -7.18 7.27
C SER A 74 10.94 -7.09 5.76
N GLY A 75 10.07 -7.96 5.22
CA GLY A 75 9.71 -7.97 3.81
C GLY A 75 8.88 -6.75 3.39
N LEU A 76 8.09 -6.19 4.31
CA LEU A 76 7.20 -5.07 4.07
C LEU A 76 7.94 -3.80 3.62
N PHE A 77 9.11 -3.52 4.21
CA PHE A 77 9.90 -2.33 3.88
C PHE A 77 10.36 -2.31 2.41
N LEU A 78 10.59 -3.49 1.82
CA LEU A 78 10.92 -3.61 0.39
C LEU A 78 9.67 -3.76 -0.47
N ALA A 79 8.64 -4.46 0.02
CA ALA A 79 7.38 -4.67 -0.70
C ALA A 79 6.54 -3.39 -0.86
N GLN A 80 6.68 -2.38 0.01
CA GLN A 80 6.01 -1.08 -0.15
C GLN A 80 6.41 -0.35 -1.44
N LEU A 81 7.61 -0.57 -1.96
CA LEU A 81 8.10 0.11 -3.16
C LEU A 81 7.33 -0.31 -4.41
N PRO A 82 7.25 -1.60 -4.81
CA PRO A 82 6.43 -2.00 -5.94
C PRO A 82 4.94 -1.68 -5.73
N ALA A 83 4.43 -1.73 -4.49
CA ALA A 83 3.06 -1.34 -4.18
C ALA A 83 2.81 0.14 -4.49
N GLY A 84 3.65 1.03 -3.98
CA GLY A 84 3.55 2.47 -4.26
C GLY A 84 3.80 2.79 -5.73
N VAL A 85 4.79 2.17 -6.37
CA VAL A 85 5.09 2.38 -7.80
C VAL A 85 3.92 1.94 -8.67
N LEU A 86 3.24 0.84 -8.36
CA LEU A 86 2.00 0.43 -9.02
C LEU A 86 0.95 1.55 -8.95
N GLY A 87 0.75 2.13 -7.77
CA GLY A 87 -0.12 3.28 -7.57
C GLY A 87 0.25 4.46 -8.48
N VAL A 88 1.52 4.85 -8.49
CA VAL A 88 2.04 5.93 -9.34
C VAL A 88 1.77 5.62 -10.82
N LEU A 89 2.14 4.43 -11.30
CA LEU A 89 2.05 4.08 -12.71
C LEU A 89 0.60 4.00 -13.19
N THR A 90 -0.33 3.59 -12.32
CA THR A 90 -1.76 3.51 -12.65
C THR A 90 -2.33 4.87 -13.04
N VAL A 91 -1.92 5.94 -12.37
CA VAL A 91 -2.41 7.30 -12.68
C VAL A 91 -1.50 8.03 -13.67
N ALA A 92 -0.18 7.92 -13.50
CA ALA A 92 0.80 8.60 -14.35
C ALA A 92 0.79 8.04 -15.78
N GLY A 93 0.46 6.77 -15.96
CA GLY A 93 0.24 6.15 -17.26
C GLY A 93 -0.87 6.82 -18.07
N GLU A 94 -1.96 7.21 -17.41
CA GLU A 94 -3.09 7.89 -18.06
C GLU A 94 -2.76 9.32 -18.51
N PHE A 95 -1.91 10.02 -17.75
CA PHE A 95 -1.41 11.33 -18.16
C PHE A 95 -0.50 11.21 -19.38
N SER A 96 0.39 10.21 -19.42
CA SER A 96 1.34 10.04 -20.53
C SER A 96 0.71 9.56 -21.85
N THR A 97 -0.43 8.86 -21.78
CA THR A 97 -1.15 8.32 -22.96
C THR A 97 -2.27 9.24 -23.44
N GLY A 98 -2.59 10.30 -22.71
CA GLY A 98 -3.73 11.16 -23.00
C GLY A 98 -5.10 10.52 -22.73
N ALA A 99 -5.15 9.30 -22.17
CA ALA A 99 -6.37 8.56 -21.86
C ALA A 99 -7.27 9.26 -20.82
N LEU A 100 -6.71 10.21 -20.07
CA LEU A 100 -7.47 11.07 -19.16
C LEU A 100 -8.49 11.96 -19.91
N ARG A 101 -8.18 12.45 -21.11
CA ARG A 101 -9.12 13.27 -21.90
C ARG A 101 -10.32 12.46 -22.36
N SER A 102 -10.11 11.25 -22.87
CA SER A 102 -11.21 10.37 -23.31
C SER A 102 -12.09 9.91 -22.14
N SER A 103 -11.48 9.60 -20.99
CA SER A 103 -12.23 9.20 -19.79
C SER A 103 -13.07 10.36 -19.22
N LEU A 104 -12.56 11.59 -19.29
CA LEU A 104 -13.29 12.79 -18.84
C LEU A 104 -14.42 13.20 -19.78
N LEU A 105 -14.30 12.94 -21.09
CA LEU A 105 -15.40 13.12 -22.04
C LEU A 105 -16.56 12.15 -21.76
N ALA A 106 -16.26 10.93 -21.32
CA ALA A 106 -17.27 9.94 -20.97
C ALA A 106 -17.87 10.14 -19.57
N THR A 107 -17.14 10.74 -18.63
CA THR A 107 -17.64 11.04 -17.27
C THR A 107 -17.12 12.41 -16.80
N PRO A 108 -17.93 13.48 -16.93
CA PRO A 108 -17.49 14.85 -16.63
C PRO A 108 -17.23 15.10 -15.13
N ARG A 109 -17.69 14.20 -14.24
CA ARG A 109 -17.46 14.30 -12.79
C ARG A 109 -16.10 13.73 -12.40
N ARG A 110 -15.06 14.58 -12.43
CA ARG A 110 -13.64 14.23 -12.13
C ARG A 110 -13.45 13.49 -10.80
N THR A 111 -14.23 13.85 -9.77
CA THR A 111 -14.14 13.24 -8.44
C THR A 111 -14.66 11.80 -8.41
N HIS A 112 -15.68 11.47 -9.21
CA HIS A 112 -16.22 10.12 -9.28
C HIS A 112 -15.24 9.15 -9.96
N LEU A 113 -14.55 9.62 -11.01
CA LEU A 113 -13.50 8.85 -11.67
C LEU A 113 -12.33 8.56 -10.73
N LEU A 114 -11.86 9.58 -10.00
CA LEU A 114 -10.79 9.41 -9.02
C LEU A 114 -11.20 8.45 -7.89
N ALA A 115 -12.43 8.56 -7.39
CA ALA A 115 -12.95 7.68 -6.35
C ALA A 115 -13.06 6.21 -6.83
N ALA A 116 -13.57 5.98 -8.04
CA ALA A 116 -13.65 4.64 -8.62
C ALA A 116 -12.25 4.02 -8.80
N LYS A 117 -11.29 4.79 -9.34
CA LYS A 117 -9.90 4.34 -9.50
C LYS A 117 -9.23 4.02 -8.16
N THR A 118 -9.41 4.90 -7.18
CA THR A 118 -8.90 4.71 -5.81
C THR A 118 -9.48 3.43 -5.20
N PHE A 119 -10.78 3.20 -5.35
CA PHE A 119 -11.45 2.01 -4.84
C PHE A 119 -10.94 0.72 -5.51
N VAL A 120 -10.80 0.71 -6.84
CA VAL A 120 -10.27 -0.46 -7.55
C VAL A 120 -8.84 -0.78 -7.13
N ILE A 121 -7.96 0.24 -7.06
CA ILE A 121 -6.58 0.04 -6.61
C ILE A 121 -6.51 -0.45 -5.18
N LEU A 122 -7.30 0.14 -4.27
CA LEU A 122 -7.40 -0.31 -2.90
C LEU A 122 -7.77 -1.79 -2.83
N VAL A 123 -8.83 -2.22 -3.51
CA VAL A 123 -9.30 -3.62 -3.47
C VAL A 123 -8.29 -4.58 -4.08
N VAL A 124 -7.76 -4.28 -5.27
CA VAL A 124 -6.83 -5.17 -5.99
C VAL A 124 -5.53 -5.34 -5.21
N VAL A 125 -4.94 -4.23 -4.74
CA VAL A 125 -3.69 -4.29 -3.99
C VAL A 125 -3.90 -4.93 -2.63
N LEU A 126 -5.00 -4.61 -1.93
CA LEU A 126 -5.32 -5.22 -0.65
C LEU A 126 -5.42 -6.74 -0.79
N VAL A 127 -6.22 -7.25 -1.74
CA VAL A 127 -6.38 -8.70 -1.94
C VAL A 127 -5.05 -9.38 -2.28
N ALA A 128 -4.26 -8.79 -3.18
CA ALA A 128 -2.98 -9.34 -3.59
C ALA A 128 -1.93 -9.31 -2.47
N ALA A 129 -1.85 -8.19 -1.74
CA ALA A 129 -0.92 -8.00 -0.63
C ALA A 129 -1.28 -8.89 0.56
N GLU A 130 -2.56 -9.04 0.87
CA GLU A 130 -3.06 -9.92 1.92
C GLU A 130 -2.74 -11.39 1.58
N ALA A 131 -3.03 -11.83 0.36
CA ALA A 131 -2.69 -13.17 -0.11
C ALA A 131 -1.18 -13.43 -0.02
N ALA A 132 -0.35 -12.46 -0.41
CA ALA A 132 1.09 -12.57 -0.32
C ALA A 132 1.60 -12.56 1.13
N ALA A 133 1.00 -11.76 2.01
CA ALA A 133 1.36 -11.69 3.43
C ALA A 133 1.02 -13.00 4.16
N PHE A 134 -0.16 -13.57 3.91
CA PHE A 134 -0.52 -14.89 4.45
C PHE A 134 0.36 -16.00 3.88
N ALA A 135 0.71 -15.96 2.59
CA ALA A 135 1.64 -16.92 2.00
C ALA A 135 3.04 -16.80 2.61
N ALA A 136 3.56 -15.58 2.80
CA ALA A 136 4.85 -15.33 3.44
C ALA A 136 4.87 -15.78 4.90
N PHE A 137 3.77 -15.53 5.63
CA PHE A 137 3.60 -16.03 6.99
C PHE A 137 3.57 -17.57 7.04
N ALA A 138 2.85 -18.21 6.12
CA ALA A 138 2.79 -19.67 6.04
C ALA A 138 4.17 -20.28 5.74
N VAL A 139 4.94 -19.68 4.82
CA VAL A 139 6.32 -20.10 4.51
C VAL A 139 7.23 -19.90 5.71
N GLY A 140 7.26 -18.70 6.30
CA GLY A 140 8.09 -18.42 7.47
C GLY A 140 7.72 -19.29 8.69
N GLY A 141 6.43 -19.54 8.90
CA GLY A 141 5.93 -20.43 9.94
C GLY A 141 6.28 -21.91 9.70
N TYR A 142 6.25 -22.39 8.46
CA TYR A 142 6.65 -23.76 8.12
C TYR A 142 8.13 -24.02 8.45
N GLU A 143 9.01 -23.10 8.05
CA GLU A 143 10.47 -23.19 8.32
C GLU A 143 10.77 -23.14 9.83
N LEU A 144 10.08 -22.28 10.59
CA LEU A 144 10.25 -22.20 12.04
C LEU A 144 9.62 -23.39 12.80
N ARG A 145 8.50 -23.95 12.32
CA ARG A 145 7.88 -25.13 12.96
C ARG A 145 8.82 -26.34 12.95
N ASN A 146 9.62 -26.49 11.90
CA ASN A 146 10.60 -27.57 11.79
C ASN A 146 11.77 -27.43 12.77
N THR A 147 11.98 -26.24 13.37
CA THR A 147 13.15 -25.93 14.20
C THR A 147 12.84 -25.57 15.66
N VAL A 148 11.66 -25.01 15.97
CA VAL A 148 11.37 -24.39 17.29
C VAL A 148 10.06 -24.84 17.93
N GLY A 149 9.25 -25.66 17.23
CA GLY A 149 7.91 -26.06 17.69
C GLY A 149 6.84 -25.01 17.44
N GLU A 150 5.58 -25.30 17.79
CA GLU A 150 4.39 -24.49 17.48
C GLU A 150 4.31 -23.19 18.28
N ALA A 151 5.26 -22.28 18.08
CA ALA A 151 5.22 -20.96 18.68
C ALA A 151 4.08 -20.12 18.05
N GLY A 152 2.85 -20.29 18.55
CA GLY A 152 1.81 -19.26 18.51
C GLY A 152 1.24 -18.84 17.15
N VAL A 153 1.29 -19.73 16.15
CA VAL A 153 0.81 -19.49 14.77
C VAL A 153 -0.66 -19.01 14.74
N GLY A 154 -1.47 -19.37 15.74
CA GLY A 154 -2.90 -19.02 15.83
C GLY A 154 -3.25 -17.84 16.74
N SER A 155 -2.29 -17.05 17.18
CA SER A 155 -2.61 -15.97 18.12
C SER A 155 -3.23 -14.74 17.47
N ILE A 156 -4.19 -14.11 18.18
CA ILE A 156 -4.89 -12.90 17.74
C ILE A 156 -3.91 -11.80 17.33
N GLY A 157 -2.77 -11.66 18.04
CA GLY A 157 -1.74 -10.68 17.69
C GLY A 157 -1.10 -10.94 16.34
N VAL A 158 -0.78 -12.19 16.01
CA VAL A 158 -0.11 -12.55 14.75
C VAL A 158 -1.05 -12.35 13.56
N VAL A 159 -2.31 -12.77 13.69
CA VAL A 159 -3.34 -12.54 12.65
C VAL A 159 -3.54 -11.04 12.41
N ARG A 160 -3.57 -10.23 13.48
CA ARG A 160 -3.62 -8.77 13.36
C ARG A 160 -2.42 -8.23 12.59
N CYS A 161 -1.21 -8.66 12.90
CA CYS A 161 0.00 -8.18 12.21
C CYS A 161 -0.03 -8.51 10.73
N VAL A 162 -0.38 -9.76 10.35
CA VAL A 162 -0.50 -10.16 8.95
C VAL A 162 -1.57 -9.34 8.22
N ALA A 163 -2.72 -9.09 8.87
CA ALA A 163 -3.77 -8.26 8.29
C ALA A 163 -3.38 -6.78 8.15
N CYS A 164 -2.64 -6.25 9.13
CA CYS A 164 -2.08 -4.90 9.04
C CYS A 164 -1.03 -4.80 7.92
N SER A 165 -0.28 -5.86 7.63
CA SER A 165 0.72 -5.90 6.55
C SER A 165 0.10 -5.66 5.17
N GLY A 166 -0.98 -6.37 4.82
CA GLY A 166 -1.64 -6.17 3.53
C GLY A 166 -2.35 -4.82 3.45
N LEU A 167 -2.97 -4.38 4.56
CA LEU A 167 -3.56 -3.04 4.65
C LEU A 167 -2.53 -1.93 4.45
N TYR A 168 -1.33 -2.07 5.03
CA TYR A 168 -0.23 -1.14 4.86
C TYR A 168 0.25 -1.06 3.40
N LEU A 169 0.40 -2.19 2.71
CA LEU A 169 0.80 -2.18 1.29
C LEU A 169 -0.27 -1.54 0.40
N ALA A 170 -1.54 -1.76 0.71
CA ALA A 170 -2.64 -1.08 0.03
C ALA A 170 -2.60 0.44 0.28
N ALA A 171 -2.31 0.87 1.52
CA ALA A 171 -2.12 2.27 1.86
C ALA A 171 -0.94 2.90 1.09
N MET A 172 0.18 2.20 0.95
CA MET A 172 1.32 2.66 0.16
C MET A 172 1.01 2.77 -1.34
N ALA A 173 0.21 1.86 -1.89
CA ALA A 173 -0.31 2.00 -3.25
C ALA A 173 -1.20 3.25 -3.42
N LEU A 174 -2.04 3.58 -2.44
CA LEU A 174 -2.84 4.81 -2.47
C LEU A 174 -1.96 6.06 -2.34
N LEU A 175 -0.93 6.03 -1.50
CA LEU A 175 0.04 7.13 -1.40
C LEU A 175 0.76 7.36 -2.74
N GLY A 176 1.21 6.28 -3.38
CA GLY A 176 1.77 6.34 -4.74
C GLY A 176 0.79 6.87 -5.77
N LEU A 177 -0.48 6.47 -5.71
CA LEU A 177 -1.54 7.00 -6.56
C LEU A 177 -1.72 8.52 -6.37
N ALA A 178 -1.66 9.03 -5.13
CA ALA A 178 -1.75 10.47 -4.86
C ALA A 178 -0.54 11.22 -5.44
N ILE A 179 0.67 10.74 -5.16
CA ILE A 179 1.92 11.36 -5.63
C ILE A 179 1.97 11.36 -7.16
N GLY A 180 1.62 10.24 -7.81
CA GLY A 180 1.53 10.17 -9.27
C GLY A 180 0.52 11.16 -9.84
N GLY A 181 -0.61 11.37 -9.16
CA GLY A 181 -1.63 12.35 -9.52
C GLY A 181 -1.15 13.81 -9.43
N ILE A 182 -0.34 14.11 -8.41
CA ILE A 182 0.27 15.43 -8.20
C ILE A 182 1.36 15.68 -9.24
N CYS A 183 2.24 14.72 -9.47
CA CYS A 183 3.40 14.85 -10.36
C CYS A 183 3.04 14.79 -11.85
N ARG A 184 1.97 14.09 -12.24
CA ARG A 184 1.51 13.91 -13.63
C ARG A 184 2.54 13.35 -14.61
N SER A 185 3.60 12.76 -14.09
CA SER A 185 4.69 12.17 -14.87
C SER A 185 5.09 10.88 -14.19
N ARG A 186 5.35 9.83 -14.99
CA ARG A 186 5.76 8.51 -14.50
C ARG A 186 7.08 8.63 -13.73
N THR A 187 8.06 9.31 -14.32
CA THR A 187 9.39 9.49 -13.72
C THR A 187 9.32 10.33 -12.46
N ALA A 188 8.68 11.50 -12.52
CA ALA A 188 8.60 12.39 -11.35
C ALA A 188 7.78 11.78 -10.20
N GLY A 189 6.71 11.04 -10.52
CA GLY A 189 5.90 10.36 -9.51
C GLY A 189 6.66 9.24 -8.80
N VAL A 190 7.43 8.43 -9.54
CA VAL A 190 8.23 7.34 -8.95
C VAL A 190 9.35 7.92 -8.09
N ILE A 191 10.06 8.93 -8.58
CA ILE A 191 11.11 9.61 -7.81
C ILE A 191 10.51 10.25 -6.55
N GLY A 192 9.38 10.96 -6.67
CA GLY A 192 8.71 11.59 -5.53
C GLY A 192 8.29 10.58 -4.47
N LEU A 193 7.79 9.41 -4.88
CA LEU A 193 7.45 8.32 -3.98
C LEU A 193 8.68 7.78 -3.25
N LEU A 194 9.76 7.47 -3.98
CA LEU A 194 11.01 6.98 -3.39
C LEU A 194 11.58 7.97 -2.38
N ILE A 195 11.50 9.26 -2.70
CA ILE A 195 11.93 10.32 -1.79
C ILE A 195 11.07 10.31 -0.53
N ALA A 196 9.74 10.31 -0.67
CA ALA A 196 8.83 10.38 0.46
C ALA A 196 8.91 9.17 1.40
N VAL A 197 9.11 7.96 0.84
CA VAL A 197 8.95 6.69 1.57
C VAL A 197 10.27 6.07 2.00
N SER A 198 11.38 6.34 1.31
CA SER A 198 12.68 5.73 1.60
C SER A 198 13.76 6.74 1.94
N VAL A 199 13.90 7.78 1.12
CA VAL A 199 14.97 8.77 1.33
C VAL A 199 14.66 9.63 2.55
N LEU A 200 13.43 10.12 2.68
CA LEU A 200 13.05 11.02 3.78
C LEU A 200 13.23 10.37 5.16
N PRO A 201 12.76 9.13 5.45
CA PRO A 201 13.08 8.47 6.71
C PRO A 201 14.58 8.31 6.95
N THR A 202 15.33 7.91 5.93
CA THR A 202 16.79 7.72 6.04
C THR A 202 17.52 9.04 6.34
N PHE A 203 17.08 10.14 5.71
CA PHE A 203 17.66 11.47 5.95
C PHE A 203 17.36 12.00 7.34
N VAL A 204 16.19 11.70 7.91
CA VAL A 204 15.82 12.17 9.24
C VAL A 204 16.71 11.56 10.34
N ASN A 205 17.25 10.35 10.12
CA ASN A 205 18.23 9.72 11.01
C ASN A 205 19.58 10.49 11.09
N PHE A 206 19.84 11.44 10.19
CA PHE A 206 21.03 12.31 10.27
C PHE A 206 20.78 13.61 11.05
N LEU A 207 19.55 13.86 11.51
CA LEU A 207 19.23 15.04 12.32
C LEU A 207 19.68 14.86 13.78
N PRO A 208 19.83 15.95 14.54
CA PRO A 208 20.06 15.87 15.98
C PRO A 208 18.96 15.03 16.68
N PRO A 209 19.30 14.23 17.71
CA PRO A 209 18.40 13.21 18.27
C PRO A 209 17.02 13.73 18.72
N LYS A 210 16.92 15.00 19.14
CA LYS A 210 15.66 15.60 19.58
C LYS A 210 14.72 15.96 18.43
N ALA A 211 15.27 16.31 17.27
CA ALA A 211 14.51 16.67 16.08
C ALA A 211 14.16 15.43 15.24
N ASP A 212 15.02 14.41 15.28
CA ASP A 212 14.79 13.10 14.68
C ASP A 212 13.49 12.49 15.21
N ALA A 213 13.44 12.14 16.50
CA ALA A 213 12.32 11.40 17.10
C ALA A 213 10.94 12.08 16.96
N GLN A 214 10.89 13.42 16.86
CA GLN A 214 9.61 14.13 16.69
C GLN A 214 9.06 14.06 15.26
N VAL A 215 9.94 13.92 14.26
CA VAL A 215 9.57 13.96 12.84
C VAL A 215 9.43 12.54 12.29
N THR A 216 10.35 11.63 12.62
CA THR A 216 10.32 10.24 12.11
C THR A 216 9.01 9.53 12.44
N ARG A 217 8.50 9.72 13.65
CA ARG A 217 7.25 9.08 14.11
C ARG A 217 6.00 9.40 13.28
N TYR A 218 5.98 10.51 12.53
CA TYR A 218 4.85 10.90 11.68
C TYR A 218 5.04 10.53 10.21
N LEU A 219 6.15 9.88 9.86
CA LEU A 219 6.40 9.46 8.49
C LEU A 219 5.48 8.28 8.13
N PRO A 220 4.94 8.24 6.90
CA PRO A 220 4.05 7.16 6.46
C PRO A 220 4.64 5.76 6.65
N THR A 221 5.95 5.62 6.46
CA THR A 221 6.68 4.37 6.65
C THR A 221 6.63 3.93 8.12
N GLU A 222 7.01 4.80 9.06
CA GLU A 222 7.00 4.48 10.50
C GLU A 222 5.60 4.22 11.04
N LEU A 223 4.63 5.07 10.68
CA LEU A 223 3.22 4.90 11.06
C LEU A 223 2.65 3.55 10.60
N GLY A 224 3.06 3.11 9.41
CA GLY A 224 2.69 1.80 8.89
C GLY A 224 3.35 0.64 9.61
N MET A 225 4.63 0.79 9.98
CA MET A 225 5.34 -0.23 10.75
C MET A 225 4.77 -0.38 12.16
N ASP A 226 4.31 0.70 12.79
CA ASP A 226 3.61 0.68 14.08
C ASP A 226 2.31 -0.14 14.04
N MET A 227 1.65 -0.22 12.88
CA MET A 227 0.47 -1.08 12.70
C MET A 227 0.83 -2.57 12.78
N VAL A 228 2.01 -2.94 12.26
CA VAL A 228 2.42 -4.33 12.03
C VAL A 228 3.24 -4.90 13.19
N ARG A 229 3.84 -4.06 14.05
CA ARG A 229 4.64 -4.53 15.20
C ARG A 229 3.82 -5.38 16.19
N LEU A 230 4.46 -6.41 16.75
CA LEU A 230 3.91 -7.36 17.72
C LEU A 230 4.60 -7.19 19.09
N GLY A 231 3.86 -7.29 20.19
CA GLY A 231 4.41 -7.18 21.56
C GLY A 231 4.14 -5.82 22.22
N SER A 232 4.67 -5.59 23.42
CA SER A 232 4.52 -4.33 24.20
C SER A 232 5.29 -3.14 23.62
N ASP A 233 6.05 -3.36 22.55
CA ASP A 233 6.79 -2.34 21.82
C ASP A 233 5.92 -1.84 20.65
N HIS A 234 4.90 -1.06 20.99
CA HIS A 234 3.86 -0.58 20.06
C HIS A 234 4.34 0.53 19.10
N GLY A 235 5.65 0.76 19.01
CA GLY A 235 6.15 2.04 18.49
C GLY A 235 5.60 3.21 19.31
N ASP A 236 5.68 4.41 18.74
CA ASP A 236 5.32 5.62 19.48
C ASP A 236 3.80 5.77 19.68
N PHE A 237 2.99 5.19 18.79
CA PHE A 237 1.54 5.43 18.75
C PHE A 237 0.67 4.18 18.87
N GLY A 238 1.21 3.00 18.58
CA GLY A 238 0.45 1.76 18.53
C GLY A 238 -0.41 1.59 17.27
N PRO A 239 -1.09 0.43 17.16
CA PRO A 239 -1.59 -0.02 15.87
C PRO A 239 -2.77 0.79 15.32
N LEU A 240 -3.73 1.12 16.19
CA LEU A 240 -4.93 1.83 15.77
C LEU A 240 -4.63 3.31 15.48
N PRO A 241 -3.90 4.04 16.35
CA PRO A 241 -3.54 5.43 16.04
C PRO A 241 -2.60 5.55 14.83
N GLY A 242 -1.65 4.63 14.65
CA GLY A 242 -0.80 4.57 13.46
C GLY A 242 -1.62 4.45 12.17
N ALA A 243 -2.60 3.55 12.15
CA ALA A 243 -3.51 3.38 11.01
C ALA A 243 -4.34 4.64 10.71
N LEU A 244 -4.84 5.32 11.73
CA LEU A 244 -5.62 6.55 11.57
C LEU A 244 -4.77 7.69 11.02
N LEU A 245 -3.54 7.86 11.54
CA LEU A 245 -2.61 8.88 11.07
C LEU A 245 -2.16 8.61 9.63
N LEU A 246 -1.90 7.36 9.28
CA LEU A 246 -1.60 6.96 7.90
C LEU A 246 -2.81 7.24 6.98
N GLY A 247 -4.03 6.92 7.44
CA GLY A 247 -5.26 7.26 6.74
C GLY A 247 -5.43 8.76 6.50
N CYS A 248 -5.09 9.59 7.50
CA CYS A 248 -5.09 11.04 7.37
C CYS A 248 -4.07 11.51 6.31
N TRP A 249 -2.87 10.92 6.30
CA TRP A 249 -1.85 11.18 5.28
C TRP A 249 -2.34 10.88 3.86
N ILE A 250 -2.99 9.73 3.66
CA ILE A 250 -3.58 9.34 2.37
C ILE A 250 -4.69 10.32 1.98
N PHE A 251 -5.55 10.69 2.91
CA PHE A 251 -6.63 11.65 2.65
C PHE A 251 -6.10 13.04 2.25
N LEU A 252 -5.09 13.55 2.96
CA LEU A 252 -4.45 14.83 2.66
C LEU A 252 -3.75 14.83 1.30
N THR A 253 -3.02 13.76 0.98
CA THR A 253 -2.33 13.65 -0.31
C THR A 253 -3.31 13.45 -1.47
N MET A 254 -4.39 12.69 -1.27
CA MET A 254 -5.45 12.53 -2.27
C MET A 254 -6.22 13.83 -2.52
N THR A 255 -6.51 14.60 -1.48
CA THR A 255 -7.17 15.91 -1.64
C THR A 255 -6.25 16.88 -2.39
N ALA A 256 -4.95 16.87 -2.13
CA ALA A 256 -3.97 17.63 -2.91
C ALA A 256 -3.92 17.20 -4.39
N ALA A 257 -3.94 15.89 -4.67
CA ALA A 257 -4.01 15.35 -6.03
C ALA A 257 -5.30 15.79 -6.75
N ALA A 258 -6.45 15.71 -6.06
CA ALA A 258 -7.75 16.14 -6.59
C ALA A 258 -7.80 17.66 -6.85
N ALA A 259 -7.21 18.47 -5.97
CA ALA A 259 -7.11 19.92 -6.15
C ALA A 259 -6.25 20.27 -7.38
N ARG A 260 -5.08 19.62 -7.53
CA ARG A 260 -4.23 19.77 -8.72
C ARG A 260 -4.98 19.42 -10.01
N LEU A 261 -5.76 18.33 -10.02
CA LEU A 261 -6.58 17.92 -11.16
C LEU A 261 -7.64 18.96 -11.57
N LYS A 262 -8.14 19.76 -10.62
CA LYS A 262 -9.09 20.85 -10.89
C LYS A 262 -8.40 22.11 -11.41
N SER A 263 -7.22 22.43 -10.88
CA SER A 263 -6.57 23.73 -11.13
C SER A 263 -5.85 23.86 -12.47
N ALA A 264 -5.64 22.77 -13.20
CA ALA A 264 -4.90 22.79 -14.48
C ALA A 264 -5.79 22.78 -15.72
N ASP A 265 -7.05 23.16 -15.54
CA ASP A 265 -8.07 23.29 -16.58
C ASP A 265 -8.27 24.76 -16.99
N VAL A 266 -7.27 25.61 -16.75
CA VAL A 266 -7.20 27.01 -17.19
C VAL A 266 -6.27 27.12 -18.39
#